data_AF-A0AA42ZXX2-F1
#
_entry.id   AF-A0AA42ZXX2-F1
#
_cell.length_a   1.000
_cell.length_b   1.000
_cell.length_c   1.000
_cell.angle_alpha   90.00
_cell.angle_beta   90.00
_cell.angle_gamma   90.00
#
_symmetry.space_group_name_H-M   'P 1'
#
loop_
_entity.id
_entity.type
_entity.pdbx_description
1 polymer ?
#
loop_
_entity_poly.entity_id
_entity_poly.type
_entity_poly.pdbx_seq_one_letter_code
_entity_poly.pdbx_strand_id
1 'polypeptide(L)'
;MAEINDLSIVDASNTARWPEGMAPSGVNDAGRADEGLLARWHKDTNGSVASTGSADAYVVAANQTLSAYYDGLEIAFDANFANTGAATLNVDAVSADTIKKHGDTDLAANDIKVGQKVVVIHDGTNWQMVSPLGNEAASVDVANVFTATQQVKSTDAGANAAPIFQLDRESASPLANDILGAIDFIGRDSVAAAVTYGRLDFRITDPTNLTESAALEIRTFVAGTAGVRASVGDGLWMAGATGGDQAAGTINATAVYDDGNQIHALQDGLQTKVDATNGGANDLTTIDFTGIRSDARRITILFEDVSLSITDEIIVELGDAGGFEQTGYQGSVSNAAVAVNFSTSFQVVAQGVAAAGYHGSMILTLMDASTFTWIAQGTVARDDTTSGAVNSIAGSKSLSDVLTQIRITRNGTDTFDGGNINILVE
;
A
#
# COMPACT_ATOMS: atom_id res chain seq x y z
N MET A 1 -0.56 68.94 30.82
CA MET A 1 0.07 68.28 29.67
C MET A 1 1.46 67.85 30.11
N ALA A 2 1.56 66.63 30.64
CA ALA A 2 2.82 66.04 31.07
C ALA A 2 3.47 65.25 29.91
N GLU A 3 2.67 64.51 29.13
CA GLU A 3 3.17 63.57 28.12
C GLU A 3 2.48 63.70 26.75
N ILE A 4 2.90 62.87 25.78
CA ILE A 4 2.46 62.95 24.37
C ILE A 4 0.95 62.75 24.20
N ASN A 5 0.36 61.89 25.02
CA ASN A 5 -1.08 61.59 24.97
C ASN A 5 -1.96 62.75 25.48
N ASP A 6 -1.38 63.71 26.21
CA ASP A 6 -2.12 64.89 26.68
C ASP A 6 -2.22 65.99 25.60
N LEU A 7 -1.52 65.85 24.47
CA LEU A 7 -1.52 66.84 23.40
C LEU A 7 -2.84 66.79 22.61
N SER A 8 -3.35 67.95 22.23
CA SER A 8 -4.51 68.08 21.36
C SER A 8 -4.13 67.78 19.90
N ILE A 9 -5.00 67.09 19.18
CA ILE A 9 -4.94 66.97 17.72
C ILE A 9 -5.27 68.29 17.00
N VAL A 10 -5.82 69.26 17.73
CA VAL A 10 -6.07 70.62 17.22
C VAL A 10 -4.87 71.48 17.59
N ASP A 11 -4.06 71.82 16.59
CA ASP A 11 -2.79 72.55 16.75
C ASP A 11 -2.92 73.78 17.65
N ALA A 12 -3.95 74.60 17.41
CA ALA A 12 -4.20 75.85 18.14
C ALA A 12 -4.51 75.65 19.64
N SER A 13 -4.80 74.43 20.09
CA SER A 13 -5.09 74.13 21.50
C SER A 13 -3.84 73.82 22.33
N ASN A 14 -2.68 73.58 21.70
CA ASN A 14 -1.43 73.21 22.38
C ASN A 14 -0.64 74.42 22.89
N THR A 15 -1.29 75.32 23.64
CA THR A 15 -0.71 76.62 24.06
C THR A 15 0.04 76.58 25.38
N ALA A 16 -0.04 75.47 26.14
CA ALA A 16 0.53 75.39 27.48
C ALA A 16 2.07 75.42 27.49
N ARG A 17 2.72 74.72 26.54
CA ARG A 17 4.20 74.73 26.39
C ARG A 17 4.68 75.84 25.46
N TRP A 18 3.88 76.16 24.44
CA TRP A 18 4.15 77.17 23.42
C TRP A 18 3.08 78.28 23.43
N PRO A 19 3.06 79.17 24.44
CA PRO A 19 2.07 80.24 24.50
C PRO A 19 2.29 81.26 23.36
N GLU A 20 1.21 81.81 22.82
CA GLU A 20 1.30 82.85 21.80
C GLU A 20 1.99 84.11 22.35
N GLY A 21 2.92 84.69 21.59
CA GLY A 21 3.72 85.83 22.04
C GLY A 21 4.83 85.49 23.04
N MET A 22 5.24 84.21 23.13
CA MET A 22 6.32 83.76 24.03
C MET A 22 7.60 84.59 23.85
N ALA A 23 8.24 84.97 24.97
CA ALA A 23 9.55 85.59 24.94
C ALA A 23 10.58 84.64 24.28
N PRO A 24 11.56 85.15 23.50
CA PRO A 24 12.56 84.31 22.84
C PRO A 24 13.32 83.35 23.77
N SER A 25 13.50 83.70 25.05
CA SER A 25 14.14 82.82 26.04
C SER A 25 13.31 81.57 26.37
N GLY A 26 11.98 81.67 26.29
CA GLY A 26 11.07 80.56 26.57
C GLY A 26 11.00 79.51 25.46
N VAL A 27 11.27 79.91 24.21
CA VAL A 27 11.30 79.01 23.03
C VAL A 27 12.28 77.87 23.23
N ASN A 28 13.45 78.17 23.80
CA ASN A 28 14.48 77.17 24.08
C ASN A 28 14.00 76.12 25.10
N ASP A 29 13.28 76.55 26.15
CA ASP A 29 12.80 75.64 27.19
C ASP A 29 11.65 74.75 26.69
N ALA A 30 10.76 75.30 25.87
CA ALA A 30 9.68 74.55 25.24
C ALA A 30 10.22 73.51 24.23
N GLY A 31 11.21 73.88 23.41
CA GLY A 31 11.87 72.94 22.49
C GLY A 31 12.53 71.75 23.21
N ARG A 32 13.26 72.00 24.29
CA ARG A 32 13.86 70.92 25.09
C ARG A 32 12.80 70.03 25.77
N ALA A 33 11.66 70.59 26.15
CA ALA A 33 10.55 69.83 26.74
C ALA A 33 9.92 68.87 25.71
N ASP A 34 9.73 69.31 24.47
CA ASP A 34 9.20 68.48 23.38
C ASP A 34 10.16 67.36 22.98
N GLU A 35 11.47 67.65 22.88
CA GLU A 35 12.51 66.63 22.68
C GLU A 35 12.46 65.57 23.78
N GLY A 36 12.28 65.99 25.04
CA GLY A 36 12.15 65.08 26.18
C GLY A 36 10.89 64.21 26.09
N LEU A 37 9.74 64.78 25.73
CA LEU A 37 8.48 64.06 25.58
C LEU A 37 8.57 63.00 24.47
N LEU A 38 9.13 63.35 23.31
CA LEU A 38 9.37 62.40 22.22
C LEU A 38 10.33 61.29 22.63
N ALA A 39 11.41 61.63 23.34
CA ALA A 39 12.41 60.66 23.78
C ALA A 39 11.85 59.66 24.80
N ARG A 40 10.99 60.11 25.73
CA ARG A 40 10.33 59.22 26.69
C ARG A 40 9.38 58.26 25.98
N TRP A 41 8.49 58.79 25.12
CA TRP A 41 7.57 57.96 24.34
C TRP A 41 8.31 56.91 23.50
N HIS A 42 9.33 57.32 22.75
CA HIS A 42 10.13 56.40 21.94
C HIS A 42 10.81 55.30 22.78
N LYS A 43 11.32 55.63 23.98
CA LYS A 43 11.97 54.63 24.84
C LYS A 43 10.97 53.66 25.47
N ASP A 44 9.73 54.07 25.66
CA ASP A 44 8.66 53.22 26.20
C ASP A 44 8.08 52.28 25.15
N THR A 45 8.18 52.61 23.86
CA THR A 45 7.61 51.81 22.75
C THR A 45 8.66 51.08 21.90
N ASN A 46 9.95 51.35 22.07
CA ASN A 46 11.00 50.69 21.28
C ASN A 46 11.50 49.35 21.85
N GLY A 47 10.97 48.88 22.98
CA GLY A 47 11.37 47.62 23.61
C GLY A 47 12.75 47.64 24.27
N SER A 48 13.31 48.82 24.56
CA SER A 48 14.63 48.96 25.19
C SER A 48 14.62 48.83 26.71
N VAL A 49 13.46 49.00 27.35
CA VAL A 49 13.31 48.91 28.81
C VAL A 49 13.21 47.44 29.22
N ALA A 50 14.12 46.97 30.08
CA ALA A 50 14.05 45.63 30.61
C ALA A 50 13.02 45.54 31.75
N SER A 51 12.18 44.51 31.72
CA SER A 51 11.24 44.23 32.80
C SER A 51 11.96 43.74 34.06
N THR A 52 11.36 43.94 35.22
CA THR A 52 11.75 43.33 36.49
C THR A 52 10.59 42.45 37.00
N GLY A 53 10.59 42.06 38.28
CA GLY A 53 9.54 41.23 38.86
C GLY A 53 9.86 39.72 38.81
N SER A 54 8.91 38.91 38.33
CA SER A 54 9.03 37.44 38.24
C SER A 54 8.37 36.88 36.96
N ALA A 55 8.42 35.55 36.79
CA ALA A 55 7.93 34.84 35.60
C ALA A 55 6.50 35.19 35.16
N ASP A 56 5.58 35.43 36.10
CA ASP A 56 4.18 35.72 35.79
C ASP A 56 3.72 37.10 36.33
N ALA A 57 4.66 37.91 36.82
CA ALA A 57 4.39 39.24 37.36
C ALA A 57 5.49 40.21 36.90
N TYR A 58 5.35 40.69 35.67
CA TYR A 58 6.29 41.62 35.06
C TYR A 58 6.10 43.02 35.62
N VAL A 59 7.21 43.72 35.84
CA VAL A 59 7.20 45.12 36.26
C VAL A 59 8.06 45.95 35.30
N VAL A 60 7.51 47.03 34.76
CA VAL A 60 8.24 47.96 33.89
C VAL A 60 8.21 49.36 34.51
N ALA A 61 9.36 50.01 34.56
CA ALA A 61 9.43 51.43 34.88
C ALA A 61 9.43 52.20 33.55
N ALA A 62 8.33 52.87 33.23
CA ALA A 62 8.26 53.71 32.05
C ALA A 62 9.17 54.92 32.22
N ASN A 63 9.58 55.49 31.08
CA ASN A 63 10.32 56.73 31.04
C ASN A 63 9.36 57.91 31.25
N GLN A 64 8.13 57.81 30.72
CA GLN A 64 7.01 58.70 31.04
C GLN A 64 6.54 58.51 32.49
N THR A 65 5.80 59.49 33.03
CA THR A 65 5.09 59.33 34.31
C THR A 65 3.62 58.97 34.05
N LEU A 66 3.25 57.73 34.36
CA LEU A 66 1.87 57.25 34.23
C LEU A 66 1.12 57.33 35.57
N SER A 67 -0.10 57.87 35.55
CA SER A 67 -0.97 57.96 36.75
C SER A 67 -2.20 57.04 36.68
N ALA A 68 -2.54 56.59 35.48
CA ALA A 68 -3.57 55.60 35.18
C ALA A 68 -3.27 55.00 33.80
N TYR A 69 -3.72 53.76 33.56
CA TYR A 69 -3.73 53.20 32.21
C TYR A 69 -4.96 53.68 31.44
N TYR A 70 -4.83 53.78 30.13
CA TYR A 70 -5.89 54.19 29.22
C TYR A 70 -5.89 53.26 28.00
N ASP A 71 -7.03 53.16 27.32
CA ASP A 71 -7.15 52.40 26.08
C ASP A 71 -6.20 52.96 25.01
N GLY A 72 -5.37 52.10 24.42
CA GLY A 72 -4.33 52.47 23.46
C GLY A 72 -2.97 52.83 24.08
N LEU A 73 -2.77 52.68 25.40
CA LEU A 73 -1.44 52.82 25.99
C LEU A 73 -0.54 51.67 25.51
N GLU A 74 0.45 51.99 24.69
CA GLU A 74 1.44 51.04 24.19
C GLU A 74 2.69 51.05 25.07
N ILE A 75 3.12 49.86 25.49
CA ILE A 75 4.36 49.63 26.23
C ILE A 75 5.10 48.47 25.59
N ALA A 76 6.39 48.69 25.31
CA ALA A 76 7.28 47.66 24.81
C ALA A 76 8.44 47.45 25.78
N PHE A 77 8.73 46.19 26.09
CA PHE A 77 9.77 45.84 27.07
C PHE A 77 10.60 44.62 26.63
N ASP A 78 11.81 44.52 27.16
CA ASP A 78 12.65 43.32 27.10
C ASP A 78 12.31 42.43 28.31
N ALA A 79 11.74 41.25 28.04
CA ALA A 79 11.27 40.36 29.09
C ALA A 79 12.44 39.65 29.79
N ASN A 80 12.70 39.95 31.06
CA ASN A 80 13.77 39.29 31.82
C ASN A 80 13.42 37.88 32.32
N PHE A 81 12.16 37.46 32.18
CA PHE A 81 11.68 36.14 32.59
C PHE A 81 10.86 35.52 31.47
N ALA A 82 10.91 34.20 31.36
CA ALA A 82 9.91 33.44 30.62
C ALA A 82 8.70 33.19 31.53
N ASN A 83 7.49 33.31 30.99
CA ASN A 83 6.28 33.08 31.77
C ASN A 83 5.97 31.59 31.94
N THR A 84 5.32 31.23 33.04
CA THR A 84 4.93 29.86 33.36
C THR A 84 3.42 29.62 33.33
N GLY A 85 2.63 30.68 33.23
CA GLY A 85 1.18 30.63 33.04
C GLY A 85 0.62 32.00 32.72
N ALA A 86 -0.58 32.29 33.23
CA ALA A 86 -1.19 33.62 33.10
C ALA A 86 -0.29 34.66 33.76
N ALA A 87 0.10 35.69 33.02
CA ALA A 87 1.02 36.72 33.48
C ALA A 87 0.34 38.08 33.62
N THR A 88 0.91 38.95 34.45
CA THR A 88 0.50 40.34 34.63
C THR A 88 1.62 41.29 34.28
N LEU A 89 1.28 42.52 33.90
CA LEU A 89 2.22 43.63 33.75
C LEU A 89 1.80 44.79 34.65
N ASN A 90 2.74 45.24 35.47
CA ASN A 90 2.62 46.49 36.22
C ASN A 90 3.65 47.50 35.72
N VAL A 91 3.14 48.57 35.12
CA VAL A 91 3.92 49.73 34.69
C VAL A 91 3.81 50.84 35.73
N ASP A 92 4.95 51.36 36.21
CA ASP A 92 5.07 52.46 37.18
C ASP A 92 4.32 52.28 38.51
N ALA A 93 4.08 51.03 38.92
CA ALA A 93 3.34 50.71 40.14
C ALA A 93 1.88 51.22 40.15
N VAL A 94 1.26 51.42 38.98
CA VAL A 94 -0.13 51.89 38.83
C VAL A 94 -1.14 50.77 39.17
N SER A 95 -1.13 49.67 38.41
CA SER A 95 -1.91 48.46 38.65
C SER A 95 -1.21 47.24 38.04
N ALA A 96 -1.49 46.04 38.54
CA ALA A 96 -0.98 44.79 37.96
C ALA A 96 -2.09 44.12 37.15
N ASP A 97 -2.20 44.48 35.88
CA ASP A 97 -3.27 44.02 34.99
C ASP A 97 -2.80 42.82 34.15
N THR A 98 -3.72 41.93 33.79
CA THR A 98 -3.40 40.67 33.09
C THR A 98 -2.93 40.93 31.67
N ILE A 99 -1.95 40.15 31.20
CA ILE A 99 -1.54 40.12 29.80
C ILE A 99 -2.35 39.04 29.07
N LYS A 100 -3.00 39.44 27.99
CA LYS A 100 -3.82 38.60 27.11
C LYS A 100 -3.15 38.43 25.76
N LYS A 101 -3.23 37.22 25.21
CA LYS A 101 -2.96 36.94 23.79
C LYS A 101 -4.26 36.83 23.01
N HIS A 102 -4.19 37.09 21.72
CA HIS A 102 -5.33 36.99 20.80
C HIS A 102 -6.59 37.76 21.29
N GLY A 103 -6.37 38.88 21.99
CA GLY A 103 -7.42 39.75 22.50
C GLY A 103 -7.91 39.42 23.92
N ASP A 104 -8.19 38.15 24.25
CA ASP A 104 -8.92 37.80 25.48
C ASP A 104 -8.39 36.58 26.26
N THR A 105 -7.41 35.87 25.69
CA THR A 105 -6.93 34.58 26.21
C THR A 105 -5.73 34.79 27.13
N ASP A 106 -5.70 34.12 28.29
CA ASP A 106 -4.54 34.17 29.19
C ASP A 106 -3.29 33.57 28.51
N LEU A 107 -2.12 34.11 28.88
CA LEU A 107 -0.87 33.51 28.46
C LEU A 107 -0.71 32.08 29.03
N ALA A 108 -0.12 31.22 28.22
CA ALA A 108 0.36 29.89 28.59
C ALA A 108 1.89 29.92 28.77
N ALA A 109 2.45 28.88 29.39
CA ALA A 109 3.88 28.78 29.62
C ALA A 109 4.70 29.00 28.33
N ASN A 110 5.71 29.86 28.41
CA ASN A 110 6.61 30.27 27.33
C ASN A 110 5.98 31.07 26.17
N ASP A 111 4.77 31.60 26.33
CA ASP A 111 4.22 32.60 25.41
C ASP A 111 5.07 33.89 25.41
N ILE A 112 5.75 34.20 26.52
CA ILE A 112 6.84 35.17 26.62
C ILE A 112 8.12 34.41 27.00
N LYS A 113 9.22 34.66 26.29
CA LYS A 113 10.56 34.11 26.56
C LYS A 113 11.49 35.17 27.14
N VAL A 114 12.49 34.71 27.90
CA VAL A 114 13.59 35.60 28.35
C VAL A 114 14.30 36.25 27.15
N GLY A 115 14.52 37.56 27.22
CA GLY A 115 15.11 38.39 26.17
C GLY A 115 14.15 38.72 25.01
N GLN A 116 12.89 38.30 25.08
CA GLN A 116 11.90 38.64 24.05
C GLN A 116 11.53 40.12 24.14
N LYS A 117 11.49 40.80 22.98
CA LYS A 117 10.86 42.11 22.85
C LYS A 117 9.36 41.91 22.81
N VAL A 118 8.69 42.29 23.88
CA VAL A 118 7.24 42.17 24.02
C VAL A 118 6.63 43.54 23.81
N VAL A 119 5.58 43.62 22.98
CA VAL A 119 4.78 44.83 22.79
C VAL A 119 3.38 44.52 23.27
N VAL A 120 2.87 45.35 24.19
CA VAL A 120 1.51 45.27 24.71
C VAL A 120 0.79 46.60 24.53
N ILE A 121 -0.52 46.53 24.28
CA ILE A 121 -1.41 47.69 24.23
C ILE A 121 -2.52 47.47 25.25
N HIS A 122 -2.72 48.44 26.14
CA HIS A 122 -3.79 48.37 27.14
C HIS A 122 -5.15 48.62 26.46
N ASP A 123 -6.14 47.77 26.70
CA ASP A 123 -7.50 47.86 26.11
C ASP A 123 -8.52 48.58 27.02
N GLY A 124 -8.04 49.14 28.13
CA GLY A 124 -8.85 49.74 29.19
C GLY A 124 -9.13 48.80 30.36
N THR A 125 -8.83 47.50 30.24
CA THR A 125 -8.93 46.52 31.34
C THR A 125 -7.70 45.62 31.46
N ASN A 126 -7.16 45.14 30.33
CA ASN A 126 -6.03 44.21 30.25
C ASN A 126 -4.97 44.73 29.28
N TRP A 127 -3.77 44.16 29.38
CA TRP A 127 -2.72 44.32 28.38
C TRP A 127 -2.89 43.31 27.26
N GLN A 128 -3.09 43.74 26.02
CA GLN A 128 -3.10 42.85 24.86
C GLN A 128 -1.70 42.77 24.26
N MET A 129 -1.10 41.58 24.27
CA MET A 129 0.18 41.31 23.61
C MET A 129 -0.02 41.25 22.10
N VAL A 130 0.67 42.15 21.37
CA VAL A 130 0.60 42.27 19.90
C VAL A 130 1.86 41.78 19.21
N SER A 131 2.96 41.62 19.94
CA SER A 131 4.14 40.91 19.46
C SER A 131 3.86 39.40 19.31
N PRO A 132 4.53 38.68 18.41
CA PRO A 132 4.40 37.21 18.28
C PRO A 132 4.67 36.49 19.61
N LEU A 133 4.01 35.36 19.89
CA LEU A 133 4.34 34.57 21.07
C LEU A 133 5.72 33.91 20.94
N GLY A 134 6.40 33.71 22.06
CA GLY A 134 7.68 33.03 22.12
C GLY A 134 7.61 31.55 21.69
N ASN A 135 6.43 30.94 21.75
CA ASN A 135 6.16 29.53 21.47
C ASN A 135 5.19 29.30 20.31
N GLU A 136 5.00 30.28 19.41
CA GLU A 136 4.07 30.11 18.28
C GLU A 136 4.39 28.85 17.49
N ALA A 137 3.38 27.98 17.34
CA ALA A 137 3.47 26.84 16.44
C ALA A 137 3.38 27.38 15.00
N ALA A 138 4.26 26.92 14.12
CA ALA A 138 4.11 27.19 12.69
C ALA A 138 2.83 26.50 12.19
N SER A 139 1.78 27.28 11.91
CA SER A 139 0.57 26.75 11.28
C SER A 139 0.78 26.61 9.78
N VAL A 140 0.28 25.51 9.21
CA VAL A 140 0.15 25.33 7.75
C VAL A 140 -1.31 25.57 7.41
N ASP A 141 -1.72 26.84 7.46
CA ASP A 141 -3.14 27.23 7.30
C ASP A 141 -3.53 27.47 5.83
N VAL A 142 -2.56 27.41 4.90
CA VAL A 142 -2.74 27.61 3.46
C VAL A 142 -1.98 26.53 2.68
N ALA A 143 -2.40 26.23 1.45
CA ALA A 143 -1.69 25.34 0.55
C ALA A 143 -0.24 25.81 0.33
N ASN A 144 0.71 25.04 0.84
CA ASN A 144 2.14 25.31 0.66
C ASN A 144 2.59 24.93 -0.76
N VAL A 145 3.21 25.87 -1.47
CA VAL A 145 3.88 25.61 -2.75
C VAL A 145 5.37 25.43 -2.49
N PHE A 146 5.84 24.19 -2.54
CA PHE A 146 7.26 23.90 -2.39
C PHE A 146 7.98 24.00 -3.73
N THR A 147 9.04 24.79 -3.79
CA THR A 147 9.94 24.90 -4.96
C THR A 147 11.17 23.99 -4.84
N ALA A 148 11.28 23.26 -3.73
CA ALA A 148 12.35 22.31 -3.43
C ALA A 148 11.81 21.10 -2.65
N THR A 149 12.57 20.00 -2.65
CA THR A 149 12.24 18.77 -1.90
C THR A 149 12.09 19.06 -0.41
N GLN A 150 11.00 18.58 0.17
CA GLN A 150 10.77 18.63 1.61
C GLN A 150 11.34 17.37 2.27
N GLN A 151 11.95 17.53 3.45
CA GLN A 151 12.50 16.42 4.23
C GLN A 151 11.90 16.43 5.64
N VAL A 152 11.41 15.27 6.08
CA VAL A 152 11.08 15.02 7.49
C VAL A 152 12.27 14.25 8.08
N LYS A 153 12.99 14.86 9.01
CA LYS A 153 14.23 14.31 9.57
C LYS A 153 14.24 14.39 11.10
N SER A 154 14.63 13.28 11.74
CA SER A 154 15.05 13.25 13.15
C SER A 154 16.57 13.13 13.25
N THR A 155 17.16 13.71 14.29
CA THR A 155 18.57 13.51 14.67
C THR A 155 18.72 12.61 15.91
N ASP A 156 17.63 11.98 16.34
CA ASP A 156 17.64 11.05 17.45
C ASP A 156 18.53 9.82 17.13
N ALA A 157 19.38 9.45 18.07
CA ALA A 157 20.28 8.30 17.99
C ALA A 157 19.77 7.07 18.78
N GLY A 158 18.61 7.20 19.43
CA GLY A 158 17.96 6.12 20.20
C GLY A 158 17.40 5.01 19.31
N ALA A 159 16.99 3.91 19.95
CA ALA A 159 16.42 2.74 19.29
C ALA A 159 14.92 2.85 18.99
N ASN A 160 14.26 3.92 19.45
CA ASN A 160 12.84 4.15 19.24
C ASN A 160 12.59 4.72 17.84
N ALA A 161 11.36 4.56 17.33
CA ALA A 161 10.98 5.09 16.03
C ALA A 161 11.06 6.62 15.99
N ALA A 162 11.94 7.17 15.16
CA ALA A 162 12.00 8.59 14.82
C ALA A 162 12.69 8.77 13.45
N PRO A 163 12.26 9.74 12.61
CA PRO A 163 11.08 10.60 12.79
C PRO A 163 9.77 9.84 12.55
N ILE A 164 8.66 10.34 13.13
CA ILE A 164 7.31 9.85 12.85
C ILE A 164 6.58 10.91 12.03
N PHE A 165 5.98 10.49 10.92
CA PHE A 165 5.01 11.32 10.18
C PHE A 165 3.60 10.87 10.60
N GLN A 166 2.97 11.66 11.47
CA GLN A 166 1.67 11.33 12.06
C GLN A 166 0.55 12.04 11.31
N LEU A 167 -0.44 11.26 10.88
CA LEU A 167 -1.72 11.74 10.36
C LEU A 167 -2.79 11.28 11.35
N ASP A 168 -3.38 12.22 12.09
CA ASP A 168 -4.44 11.93 13.06
C ASP A 168 -5.77 12.50 12.58
N ARG A 169 -6.80 11.66 12.57
CA ARG A 169 -8.17 12.06 12.31
C ARG A 169 -8.96 11.88 13.59
N GLU A 170 -9.01 12.95 14.37
CA GLU A 170 -9.77 13.02 15.60
C GLU A 170 -11.28 12.96 15.30
N SER A 171 -11.84 11.75 15.29
CA SER A 171 -13.27 11.49 15.07
C SER A 171 -13.92 11.00 16.36
N ALA A 172 -14.97 11.69 16.80
CA ALA A 172 -15.77 11.27 17.95
C ALA A 172 -16.70 10.07 17.65
N SER A 173 -16.81 9.65 16.39
CA SER A 173 -17.69 8.57 15.94
C SER A 173 -17.04 7.72 14.84
N PRO A 174 -15.92 7.03 15.14
CA PRO A 174 -15.26 6.18 14.15
C PRO A 174 -16.12 4.96 13.80
N LEU A 175 -16.15 4.61 12.53
CA LEU A 175 -16.87 3.45 11.99
C LEU A 175 -15.94 2.58 11.13
N ALA A 176 -16.32 1.31 10.95
CA ALA A 176 -15.69 0.44 9.97
C ALA A 176 -15.81 1.06 8.57
N ASN A 177 -14.73 0.98 7.80
CA ASN A 177 -14.50 1.57 6.49
C ASN A 177 -14.20 3.07 6.45
N ASP A 178 -14.12 3.75 7.60
CA ASP A 178 -13.63 5.13 7.64
C ASP A 178 -12.19 5.21 7.14
N ILE A 179 -11.90 6.23 6.33
CA ILE A 179 -10.54 6.57 5.90
C ILE A 179 -9.97 7.57 6.91
N LEU A 180 -8.92 7.14 7.62
CA LEU A 180 -8.18 7.94 8.60
C LEU A 180 -7.40 9.06 7.92
N GLY A 181 -6.64 8.71 6.89
CA GLY A 181 -5.79 9.65 6.17
C GLY A 181 -5.44 9.13 4.78
N ALA A 182 -4.93 10.02 3.94
CA ALA A 182 -4.52 9.69 2.59
C ALA A 182 -3.28 10.45 2.15
N ILE A 183 -2.52 9.83 1.26
CA ILE A 183 -1.44 10.48 0.51
C ILE A 183 -1.81 10.43 -0.97
N ASP A 184 -2.14 11.59 -1.54
CA ASP A 184 -2.53 11.72 -2.94
C ASP A 184 -1.33 12.06 -3.84
N PHE A 185 -1.19 11.33 -4.94
CA PHE A 185 -0.23 11.59 -6.00
C PHE A 185 -0.94 12.29 -7.15
N ILE A 186 -0.85 13.63 -7.15
CA ILE A 186 -1.53 14.50 -8.13
C ILE A 186 -0.53 14.94 -9.20
N GLY A 187 -0.92 14.78 -10.46
CA GLY A 187 -0.17 15.22 -11.62
C GLY A 187 -1.00 16.13 -12.52
N ARG A 188 -0.39 16.58 -13.61
CA ARG A 188 -1.07 17.33 -14.68
C ARG A 188 -1.43 16.38 -15.80
N ASP A 189 -2.64 16.46 -16.30
CA ASP A 189 -3.02 15.79 -17.54
C ASP A 189 -2.47 16.54 -18.78
N SER A 190 -2.80 16.04 -19.97
CA SER A 190 -2.37 16.63 -21.24
C SER A 190 -2.94 18.03 -21.51
N VAL A 191 -3.90 18.51 -20.70
CA VAL A 191 -4.46 19.87 -20.76
C VAL A 191 -4.13 20.70 -19.50
N ALA A 192 -3.13 20.25 -18.71
CA ALA A 192 -2.68 20.88 -17.47
C ALA A 192 -3.71 20.93 -16.33
N ALA A 193 -4.80 20.16 -16.41
CA ALA A 193 -5.72 19.98 -15.29
C ALA A 193 -5.06 19.09 -14.22
N ALA A 194 -5.32 19.38 -12.95
CA ALA A 194 -4.85 18.54 -11.85
C ALA A 194 -5.65 17.24 -11.81
N VAL A 195 -4.96 16.10 -11.80
CA VAL A 195 -5.56 14.77 -11.76
C VAL A 195 -4.83 13.91 -10.73
N THR A 196 -5.58 13.23 -9.87
CA THR A 196 -5.03 12.21 -8.98
C THR A 196 -4.76 10.94 -9.76
N TYR A 197 -3.50 10.49 -9.77
CA TYR A 197 -3.08 9.27 -10.48
C TYR A 197 -2.98 8.08 -9.54
N GLY A 198 -2.56 8.32 -8.31
CA GLY A 198 -2.41 7.30 -7.27
C GLY A 198 -2.77 7.85 -5.91
N ARG A 199 -3.11 6.96 -4.99
CA ARG A 199 -3.44 7.29 -3.60
C ARG A 199 -3.09 6.14 -2.68
N LEU A 200 -2.58 6.46 -1.50
CA LEU A 200 -2.49 5.54 -0.37
C LEU A 200 -3.58 5.92 0.62
N ASP A 201 -4.45 4.97 0.96
CA ASP A 201 -5.50 5.15 1.96
C ASP A 201 -5.20 4.33 3.21
N PHE A 202 -5.38 4.93 4.37
CA PHE A 202 -5.38 4.24 5.66
C PHE A 202 -6.82 4.12 6.13
N ARG A 203 -7.33 2.89 6.24
CA ARG A 203 -8.73 2.60 6.52
C ARG A 203 -8.88 1.84 7.83
N ILE A 204 -9.91 2.18 8.61
CA ILE A 204 -10.40 1.37 9.71
C ILE A 204 -11.18 0.18 9.14
N THR A 205 -10.84 -1.05 9.53
CA THR A 205 -11.67 -2.23 9.25
C THR A 205 -12.50 -2.64 10.46
N ASP A 206 -11.99 -2.41 11.67
CA ASP A 206 -12.75 -2.53 12.92
C ASP A 206 -12.34 -1.41 13.89
N PRO A 207 -13.26 -0.51 14.31
CA PRO A 207 -12.99 0.50 15.34
C PRO A 207 -13.21 -0.02 16.77
N THR A 208 -13.64 -1.27 16.94
CA THR A 208 -14.05 -1.81 18.24
C THR A 208 -12.84 -1.97 19.15
N ASN A 209 -12.96 -1.45 20.37
CA ASN A 209 -11.89 -1.49 21.37
C ASN A 209 -11.44 -2.94 21.65
N LEU A 210 -10.13 -3.17 21.62
CA LEU A 210 -9.44 -4.47 21.74
C LEU A 210 -9.49 -5.39 20.52
N THR A 211 -10.19 -5.00 19.45
CA THR A 211 -10.20 -5.71 18.17
C THR A 211 -9.87 -4.78 17.00
N GLU A 212 -9.27 -3.62 17.29
CA GLU A 212 -8.99 -2.60 16.30
C GLU A 212 -8.17 -3.16 15.15
N SER A 213 -8.70 -2.98 13.96
CA SER A 213 -8.09 -3.48 12.74
C SER A 213 -8.09 -2.38 11.69
N ALA A 214 -7.09 -2.41 10.82
CA ALA A 214 -6.92 -1.43 9.76
C ALA A 214 -6.43 -2.08 8.48
N ALA A 215 -6.56 -1.36 7.38
CA ALA A 215 -5.98 -1.73 6.10
C ALA A 215 -5.27 -0.52 5.47
N LEU A 216 -4.10 -0.77 4.87
CA LEU A 216 -3.44 0.13 3.93
C LEU A 216 -3.82 -0.26 2.52
N GLU A 217 -4.44 0.64 1.77
CA GLU A 217 -4.89 0.39 0.40
C GLU A 217 -4.08 1.20 -0.60
N ILE A 218 -3.57 0.51 -1.62
CA ILE A 218 -2.95 1.13 -2.79
C ILE A 218 -4.03 1.30 -3.85
N ARG A 219 -4.29 2.55 -4.24
CA ARG A 219 -5.31 2.90 -5.23
C ARG A 219 -4.71 3.57 -6.45
N THR A 220 -5.27 3.26 -7.60
CA THR A 220 -5.01 3.95 -8.87
C THR A 220 -6.30 4.46 -9.45
N PHE A 221 -6.23 5.56 -10.20
CA PHE A 221 -7.39 6.12 -10.89
C PHE A 221 -7.33 5.74 -12.37
N VAL A 222 -8.39 5.13 -12.89
CA VAL A 222 -8.56 4.83 -14.31
C VAL A 222 -9.82 5.53 -14.79
N ALA A 223 -9.68 6.41 -15.78
CA ALA A 223 -10.77 7.25 -16.29
C ALA A 223 -11.55 7.98 -15.17
N GLY A 224 -10.82 8.51 -14.18
CA GLY A 224 -11.39 9.26 -13.04
C GLY A 224 -11.99 8.39 -11.93
N THR A 225 -12.00 7.06 -12.07
CA THR A 225 -12.53 6.15 -11.05
C THR A 225 -11.40 5.52 -10.24
N ALA A 226 -11.46 5.62 -8.91
CA ALA A 226 -10.51 4.98 -8.02
C ALA A 226 -10.79 3.47 -7.92
N GLY A 227 -9.77 2.65 -8.17
CA GLY A 227 -9.79 1.22 -7.90
C GLY A 227 -8.70 0.86 -6.90
N VAL A 228 -9.03 0.06 -5.88
CA VAL A 228 -8.02 -0.64 -5.07
C VAL A 228 -7.29 -1.61 -5.97
N ARG A 229 -5.96 -1.69 -5.82
CA ARG A 229 -5.11 -2.67 -6.53
C ARG A 229 -4.57 -3.71 -5.57
N ALA A 230 -4.17 -3.26 -4.38
CA ALA A 230 -3.78 -4.11 -3.27
C ALA A 230 -4.24 -3.48 -1.96
N SER A 231 -4.56 -4.33 -0.99
CA SER A 231 -4.85 -3.98 0.39
C SER A 231 -3.98 -4.83 1.30
N VAL A 232 -3.33 -4.19 2.26
CA VAL A 232 -2.61 -4.86 3.34
C VAL A 232 -3.42 -4.66 4.62
N GLY A 233 -4.08 -5.72 5.06
CA GLY A 233 -4.73 -5.80 6.36
C GLY A 233 -3.93 -6.74 7.25
N ASP A 234 -4.56 -7.82 7.69
CA ASP A 234 -3.86 -8.92 8.36
C ASP A 234 -2.98 -9.69 7.36
N GLY A 235 -3.47 -9.88 6.13
CA GLY A 235 -2.75 -10.44 4.99
C GLY A 235 -2.63 -9.45 3.83
N LEU A 236 -2.11 -9.94 2.71
CA LEU A 236 -2.09 -9.19 1.45
C LEU A 236 -3.23 -9.66 0.55
N TRP A 237 -4.17 -8.77 0.24
CA TRP A 237 -5.23 -9.01 -0.73
C TRP A 237 -5.01 -8.18 -2.01
N MET A 238 -5.19 -8.81 -3.16
CA MET A 238 -5.15 -8.15 -4.46
C MET A 238 -6.53 -8.05 -5.08
N ALA A 239 -6.81 -6.93 -5.73
CA ALA A 239 -8.11 -6.67 -6.33
C ALA A 239 -8.48 -7.72 -7.39
N GLY A 240 -9.71 -8.23 -7.31
CA GLY A 240 -10.23 -9.28 -8.19
C GLY A 240 -10.18 -10.68 -7.58
N ALA A 241 -9.41 -10.89 -6.51
CA ALA A 241 -9.43 -12.15 -5.78
C ALA A 241 -10.70 -12.26 -4.92
N THR A 242 -11.43 -13.38 -5.05
CA THR A 242 -12.60 -13.69 -4.23
C THR A 242 -12.19 -14.01 -2.79
N GLY A 243 -13.07 -13.77 -1.82
CA GLY A 243 -12.84 -14.13 -0.40
C GLY A 243 -12.13 -13.06 0.44
N GLY A 244 -11.61 -11.99 -0.16
CA GLY A 244 -11.00 -10.87 0.58
C GLY A 244 -9.67 -11.25 1.24
N ASP A 245 -9.26 -10.50 2.27
CA ASP A 245 -8.08 -10.81 3.07
C ASP A 245 -8.23 -12.19 3.76
N GLN A 246 -7.17 -13.01 3.74
CA GLN A 246 -7.12 -14.36 4.29
C GLN A 246 -6.27 -14.46 5.58
N ALA A 247 -6.00 -13.32 6.22
CA ALA A 247 -5.24 -13.18 7.47
C ALA A 247 -3.72 -13.35 7.33
N ALA A 248 -3.03 -13.25 8.47
CA ALA A 248 -1.58 -13.18 8.54
C ALA A 248 -0.87 -14.35 7.84
N GLY A 249 0.18 -14.01 7.09
CA GLY A 249 1.00 -14.98 6.34
C GLY A 249 0.41 -15.41 5.00
N THR A 250 -0.69 -14.79 4.55
CA THR A 250 -1.33 -15.13 3.28
C THR A 250 -1.19 -14.03 2.23
N ILE A 251 -1.18 -14.45 0.97
CA ILE A 251 -1.38 -13.59 -0.20
C ILE A 251 -2.60 -14.13 -0.94
N ASN A 252 -3.66 -13.33 -1.06
CA ASN A 252 -4.82 -13.67 -1.86
C ASN A 252 -4.82 -12.87 -3.18
N ALA A 253 -4.58 -13.56 -4.29
CA ALA A 253 -4.51 -13.01 -5.63
C ALA A 253 -5.16 -13.97 -6.62
N THR A 254 -5.73 -13.44 -7.71
CA THR A 254 -6.32 -14.27 -8.78
C THR A 254 -5.27 -15.11 -9.51
N ALA A 255 -4.07 -14.56 -9.69
CA ALA A 255 -2.95 -15.23 -10.33
C ALA A 255 -1.63 -14.60 -9.86
N VAL A 256 -0.59 -15.42 -9.77
CA VAL A 256 0.80 -15.00 -9.50
C VAL A 256 1.64 -15.45 -10.68
N TYR A 257 2.51 -14.57 -11.17
CA TYR A 257 3.38 -14.87 -12.32
C TYR A 257 4.85 -14.77 -11.90
N ASP A 258 5.67 -15.69 -12.39
CA ASP A 258 7.12 -15.63 -12.40
C ASP A 258 7.59 -15.51 -13.86
N ASP A 259 8.28 -14.41 -14.18
CA ASP A 259 8.76 -14.09 -15.53
C ASP A 259 7.71 -14.32 -16.63
N GLY A 260 6.47 -13.87 -16.39
CA GLY A 260 5.35 -14.03 -17.33
C GLY A 260 4.66 -15.40 -17.31
N ASN A 261 5.13 -16.37 -16.54
CA ASN A 261 4.52 -17.70 -16.37
C ASN A 261 3.73 -17.78 -15.07
N GLN A 262 2.50 -18.31 -15.11
CA GLN A 262 1.67 -18.39 -13.90
C GLN A 262 2.18 -19.49 -12.95
N ILE A 263 2.53 -19.11 -11.73
CA ILE A 263 2.84 -20.02 -10.62
C ILE A 263 1.49 -20.51 -10.06
N HIS A 264 1.20 -21.81 -10.17
CA HIS A 264 -0.09 -22.43 -9.79
C HIS A 264 -1.25 -22.25 -10.79
N ALA A 265 -0.99 -22.25 -12.10
CA ALA A 265 -2.01 -22.78 -12.99
C ALA A 265 -2.24 -24.25 -12.58
N LEU A 266 -3.37 -24.56 -11.95
CA LEU A 266 -3.75 -25.95 -11.65
C LEU A 266 -3.85 -26.72 -12.97
N GLN A 267 -2.75 -27.35 -13.36
CA GLN A 267 -2.68 -28.31 -14.46
C GLN A 267 -1.89 -29.57 -14.03
N ASP A 268 -1.66 -29.74 -12.72
CA ASP A 268 -1.53 -31.08 -12.14
C ASP A 268 -2.96 -31.55 -11.83
N GLY A 269 -3.53 -32.28 -12.78
CA GLY A 269 -4.95 -32.64 -12.76
C GLY A 269 -5.27 -33.57 -13.90
N LEU A 270 -6.02 -34.63 -13.59
CA LEU A 270 -6.58 -35.58 -14.54
C LEU A 270 -7.14 -34.85 -15.76
N GLN A 271 -6.69 -35.20 -16.97
CA GLN A 271 -7.23 -34.61 -18.20
C GLN A 271 -8.72 -34.94 -18.34
N THR A 272 -9.43 -34.20 -19.20
CA THR A 272 -10.87 -34.45 -19.43
C THR A 272 -11.06 -35.88 -19.93
N LYS A 273 -11.86 -36.67 -19.20
CA LYS A 273 -12.17 -38.07 -19.54
C LYS A 273 -12.63 -38.19 -21.00
N VAL A 274 -11.99 -39.07 -21.78
CA VAL A 274 -12.46 -39.42 -23.12
C VAL A 274 -13.27 -40.70 -23.03
N ASP A 275 -14.57 -40.58 -23.29
CA ASP A 275 -15.48 -41.72 -23.45
C ASP A 275 -15.13 -42.47 -24.75
N ALA A 276 -14.75 -43.74 -24.66
CA ALA A 276 -14.35 -44.52 -25.84
C ALA A 276 -15.56 -45.05 -26.64
N THR A 277 -16.80 -44.79 -26.17
CA THR A 277 -18.04 -45.27 -26.82
C THR A 277 -18.85 -44.20 -27.56
N ASN A 278 -18.50 -42.92 -27.45
CA ASN A 278 -19.28 -41.84 -28.04
C ASN A 278 -18.46 -41.05 -29.07
N GLY A 279 -18.76 -41.28 -30.35
CA GLY A 279 -18.11 -40.64 -31.50
C GLY A 279 -18.30 -39.13 -31.58
N GLY A 280 -17.68 -38.37 -30.67
CA GLY A 280 -17.31 -36.98 -30.87
C GLY A 280 -15.80 -36.89 -31.10
N ALA A 281 -15.36 -36.05 -32.05
CA ALA A 281 -13.97 -35.71 -32.43
C ALA A 281 -12.91 -36.84 -32.62
N ASN A 282 -13.20 -38.09 -32.27
CA ASN A 282 -12.32 -39.26 -32.36
C ASN A 282 -13.01 -40.35 -33.21
N ASP A 283 -12.34 -40.87 -34.23
CA ASP A 283 -12.90 -41.72 -35.30
C ASP A 283 -13.11 -43.20 -34.88
N LEU A 284 -13.30 -43.49 -33.59
CA LEU A 284 -13.33 -44.85 -33.00
C LEU A 284 -12.09 -45.70 -33.33
N THR A 285 -11.06 -45.11 -33.92
CA THR A 285 -9.84 -45.75 -34.41
C THR A 285 -8.61 -45.26 -33.65
N THR A 286 -8.61 -43.99 -33.27
CA THR A 286 -7.53 -43.30 -32.55
C THR A 286 -8.12 -42.41 -31.47
N ILE A 287 -7.46 -42.38 -30.30
CA ILE A 287 -7.73 -41.45 -29.21
C ILE A 287 -6.43 -40.69 -28.93
N ASP A 288 -6.43 -39.40 -29.27
CA ASP A 288 -5.25 -38.55 -29.17
C ASP A 288 -5.37 -37.59 -27.99
N PHE A 289 -4.37 -37.62 -27.12
CA PHE A 289 -4.16 -36.61 -26.08
C PHE A 289 -3.04 -35.69 -26.54
N THR A 290 -3.40 -34.51 -27.05
CA THR A 290 -2.45 -33.48 -27.50
C THR A 290 -2.26 -32.39 -26.46
N GLY A 291 -1.21 -31.58 -26.60
CA GLY A 291 -0.96 -30.46 -25.69
C GLY A 291 -0.41 -30.90 -24.33
N ILE A 292 0.31 -32.03 -24.31
CA ILE A 292 1.06 -32.48 -23.13
C ILE A 292 2.09 -31.41 -22.77
N ARG A 293 2.14 -31.03 -21.50
CA ARG A 293 3.01 -29.97 -21.00
C ARG A 293 4.48 -30.40 -21.13
N SER A 294 5.35 -29.51 -21.58
CA SER A 294 6.77 -29.80 -21.88
C SER A 294 7.60 -30.20 -20.65
N ASP A 295 7.12 -29.87 -19.46
CA ASP A 295 7.71 -30.21 -18.18
C ASP A 295 7.13 -31.49 -17.55
N ALA A 296 6.21 -32.19 -18.23
CA ALA A 296 5.71 -33.48 -17.77
C ALA A 296 6.87 -34.44 -17.48
N ARG A 297 6.80 -35.12 -16.33
CA ARG A 297 7.78 -36.12 -15.89
C ARG A 297 7.17 -37.49 -15.74
N ARG A 298 5.85 -37.56 -15.54
CA ARG A 298 5.12 -38.83 -15.49
C ARG A 298 3.75 -38.68 -16.14
N ILE A 299 3.34 -39.71 -16.88
CA ILE A 299 2.02 -39.78 -17.48
C ILE A 299 1.43 -41.15 -17.16
N THR A 300 0.25 -41.19 -16.55
CA THR A 300 -0.48 -42.43 -16.29
C THR A 300 -1.65 -42.52 -17.23
N ILE A 301 -1.62 -43.49 -18.14
CA ILE A 301 -2.71 -43.86 -19.04
C ILE A 301 -3.59 -44.87 -18.32
N LEU A 302 -4.88 -44.61 -18.24
CA LEU A 302 -5.88 -45.36 -17.50
C LEU A 302 -6.85 -46.01 -18.47
N PHE A 303 -7.11 -47.30 -18.29
CA PHE A 303 -8.06 -48.09 -19.07
C PHE A 303 -9.15 -48.62 -18.13
N GLU A 304 -10.41 -48.36 -18.46
CA GLU A 304 -11.59 -48.90 -17.78
C GLU A 304 -12.48 -49.54 -18.83
N ASP A 305 -12.61 -50.86 -18.79
CA ASP A 305 -13.50 -51.64 -19.67
C ASP A 305 -13.31 -51.41 -21.16
N VAL A 306 -12.07 -51.14 -21.59
CA VAL A 306 -11.78 -50.78 -22.99
C VAL A 306 -11.86 -52.04 -23.85
N SER A 307 -12.65 -52.02 -24.93
CA SER A 307 -12.79 -53.16 -25.84
C SER A 307 -12.63 -52.75 -27.31
N LEU A 308 -12.30 -53.74 -28.14
CA LEU A 308 -12.19 -53.65 -29.59
C LEU A 308 -13.17 -54.62 -30.27
N SER A 309 -13.59 -54.27 -31.48
CA SER A 309 -14.57 -55.02 -32.26
C SER A 309 -14.12 -56.41 -32.72
N ILE A 310 -12.80 -56.65 -32.85
CA ILE A 310 -12.23 -57.95 -33.28
C ILE A 310 -10.94 -58.23 -32.47
N THR A 311 -9.85 -58.70 -33.10
CA THR A 311 -8.68 -59.28 -32.42
C THR A 311 -7.40 -58.47 -32.57
N ASP A 312 -7.48 -57.19 -32.94
CA ASP A 312 -6.32 -56.30 -32.91
C ASP A 312 -5.88 -56.02 -31.47
N GLU A 313 -4.67 -55.47 -31.33
CA GLU A 313 -4.12 -55.06 -30.05
C GLU A 313 -4.19 -53.54 -29.84
N ILE A 314 -4.55 -53.15 -28.62
CA ILE A 314 -4.44 -51.77 -28.16
C ILE A 314 -2.95 -51.40 -28.05
N ILE A 315 -2.57 -50.31 -28.68
CA ILE A 315 -1.21 -49.79 -28.71
C ILE A 315 -1.18 -48.30 -28.33
N VAL A 316 -0.03 -47.86 -27.83
CA VAL A 316 0.26 -46.47 -27.46
C VAL A 316 1.44 -45.95 -28.26
N GLU A 317 1.26 -44.83 -28.93
CA GLU A 317 2.27 -44.10 -29.68
C GLU A 317 2.55 -42.76 -28.99
N LEU A 318 3.83 -42.43 -28.84
CA LEU A 318 4.32 -41.13 -28.38
C LEU A 318 4.62 -40.23 -29.59
N GLY A 319 4.41 -38.93 -29.43
CA GLY A 319 4.73 -37.95 -30.46
C GLY A 319 5.23 -36.62 -29.90
N ASP A 320 5.98 -35.92 -30.73
CA ASP A 320 6.40 -34.55 -30.54
C ASP A 320 5.65 -33.62 -31.51
N ALA A 321 6.05 -32.35 -31.61
CA ALA A 321 5.42 -31.39 -32.51
C ALA A 321 5.47 -31.79 -34.00
N GLY A 322 6.36 -32.70 -34.39
CA GLY A 322 6.48 -33.26 -35.73
C GLY A 322 5.48 -34.38 -36.05
N GLY A 323 4.78 -34.92 -35.05
CA GLY A 323 3.78 -35.98 -35.21
C GLY A 323 4.01 -37.18 -34.29
N PHE A 324 3.23 -38.24 -34.48
CA PHE A 324 3.42 -39.51 -33.79
C PHE A 324 4.58 -40.29 -34.40
N GLU A 325 5.50 -40.75 -33.56
CA GLU A 325 6.64 -41.54 -34.00
C GLU A 325 6.31 -43.04 -33.94
N GLN A 326 6.56 -43.77 -35.02
CA GLN A 326 6.26 -45.21 -35.16
C GLN A 326 7.51 -46.09 -35.24
N THR A 327 8.65 -45.62 -34.72
CA THR A 327 9.92 -46.35 -34.72
C THR A 327 10.69 -46.08 -33.45
N GLY A 328 11.68 -46.93 -33.12
CA GLY A 328 12.58 -46.71 -31.98
C GLY A 328 11.97 -47.06 -30.62
N TYR A 329 10.83 -47.76 -30.60
CA TYR A 329 10.33 -48.40 -29.39
C TYR A 329 11.14 -49.67 -29.15
N GLN A 330 11.38 -49.98 -27.87
CA GLN A 330 12.04 -51.19 -27.44
C GLN A 330 11.28 -51.73 -26.24
N GLY A 331 10.91 -53.01 -26.26
CA GLY A 331 10.25 -53.61 -25.12
C GLY A 331 9.40 -54.80 -25.48
N SER A 332 8.64 -55.25 -24.50
CA SER A 332 7.77 -56.41 -24.63
C SER A 332 6.52 -56.28 -23.79
N VAL A 333 5.45 -56.89 -24.25
CA VAL A 333 4.27 -57.19 -23.45
C VAL A 333 4.14 -58.70 -23.34
N SER A 334 3.74 -59.17 -22.16
CA SER A 334 3.54 -60.60 -21.92
C SER A 334 2.36 -60.86 -21.02
N ASN A 335 1.70 -61.99 -21.26
CA ASN A 335 0.78 -62.61 -20.33
C ASN A 335 1.19 -64.09 -20.15
N ALA A 336 0.38 -64.89 -19.45
CA ALA A 336 0.71 -66.28 -19.17
C ALA A 336 0.82 -67.19 -20.42
N ALA A 337 0.27 -66.78 -21.57
CA ALA A 337 0.20 -67.59 -22.79
C ALA A 337 1.17 -67.10 -23.88
N VAL A 338 1.36 -65.79 -24.02
CA VAL A 338 2.11 -65.17 -25.13
C VAL A 338 3.01 -64.06 -24.61
N ALA A 339 4.20 -63.94 -25.20
CA ALA A 339 5.10 -62.80 -25.05
C ALA A 339 5.43 -62.23 -26.43
N VAL A 340 5.30 -60.92 -26.60
CA VAL A 340 5.53 -60.21 -27.87
C VAL A 340 6.52 -59.07 -27.63
N ASN A 341 7.54 -58.99 -28.47
CA ASN A 341 8.41 -57.82 -28.55
C ASN A 341 7.82 -56.81 -29.54
N PHE A 342 7.92 -55.52 -29.24
CA PHE A 342 7.46 -54.44 -30.11
C PHE A 342 8.61 -53.51 -30.52
N SER A 343 8.48 -52.87 -31.68
CA SER A 343 9.47 -51.92 -32.21
C SER A 343 8.88 -50.61 -32.76
N THR A 344 7.55 -50.56 -32.94
CA THR A 344 6.83 -49.46 -33.58
C THR A 344 5.93 -48.66 -32.63
N SER A 345 5.49 -49.27 -31.54
CA SER A 345 4.62 -48.67 -30.52
C SER A 345 4.77 -49.42 -29.19
N PHE A 346 4.28 -48.85 -28.08
CA PHE A 346 4.08 -49.63 -26.87
C PHE A 346 2.81 -50.47 -27.00
N GLN A 347 2.95 -51.79 -26.87
CA GLN A 347 1.79 -52.68 -26.95
C GLN A 347 1.19 -52.88 -25.56
N VAL A 348 -0.13 -52.68 -25.42
CA VAL A 348 -0.84 -52.77 -24.13
C VAL A 348 -1.22 -54.22 -23.81
N VAL A 349 -1.51 -55.02 -24.84
CA VAL A 349 -1.98 -56.41 -24.70
C VAL A 349 -1.16 -57.34 -25.60
N ALA A 350 -0.75 -58.51 -25.12
CA ALA A 350 0.09 -59.44 -25.91
C ALA A 350 -0.67 -60.23 -26.97
N GLN A 351 -2.00 -60.21 -26.92
CA GLN A 351 -2.90 -60.86 -27.87
C GLN A 351 -4.29 -60.19 -27.79
N GLY A 352 -4.81 -59.74 -28.92
CA GLY A 352 -6.15 -59.16 -29.03
C GLY A 352 -7.25 -60.22 -28.96
N VAL A 353 -8.36 -59.89 -28.31
CA VAL A 353 -9.56 -60.74 -28.22
C VAL A 353 -10.80 -59.89 -28.40
N ALA A 354 -11.68 -60.34 -29.30
CA ALA A 354 -12.93 -59.65 -29.61
C ALA A 354 -13.83 -59.53 -28.38
N ALA A 355 -14.38 -58.32 -28.18
CA ALA A 355 -15.34 -57.99 -27.12
C ALA A 355 -14.84 -58.28 -25.68
N ALA A 356 -13.52 -58.27 -25.44
CA ALA A 356 -12.96 -58.37 -24.09
C ALA A 356 -12.70 -56.97 -23.51
N GLY A 357 -13.10 -56.75 -22.25
CA GLY A 357 -12.85 -55.52 -21.53
C GLY A 357 -11.45 -55.50 -20.91
N TYR A 358 -10.70 -54.44 -21.19
CA TYR A 358 -9.35 -54.24 -20.67
C TYR A 358 -9.33 -53.14 -19.60
N HIS A 359 -8.77 -53.48 -18.43
CA HIS A 359 -8.73 -52.64 -17.24
C HIS A 359 -7.31 -52.53 -16.70
N GLY A 360 -6.91 -51.34 -16.27
CA GLY A 360 -5.60 -51.14 -15.63
C GLY A 360 -4.93 -49.85 -16.09
N SER A 361 -3.59 -49.85 -16.12
CA SER A 361 -2.85 -48.64 -16.44
C SER A 361 -1.48 -48.90 -17.05
N MET A 362 -1.01 -47.95 -17.86
CA MET A 362 0.37 -47.80 -18.30
C MET A 362 0.93 -46.48 -17.77
N ILE A 363 2.08 -46.52 -17.13
CA ILE A 363 2.81 -45.35 -16.63
C ILE A 363 4.01 -45.12 -17.53
N LEU A 364 4.09 -43.92 -18.08
CA LEU A 364 5.26 -43.37 -18.76
C LEU A 364 6.03 -42.50 -17.76
N THR A 365 7.33 -42.69 -17.64
CA THR A 365 8.20 -41.86 -16.81
C THR A 365 9.37 -41.35 -17.64
N LEU A 366 9.63 -40.04 -17.59
CA LEU A 366 10.77 -39.44 -18.28
C LEU A 366 12.06 -39.86 -17.56
N MET A 367 12.90 -40.64 -18.25
CA MET A 367 14.19 -41.08 -17.74
C MET A 367 15.29 -40.05 -18.00
N ASP A 368 15.28 -39.44 -19.18
CA ASP A 368 16.30 -38.48 -19.59
C ASP A 368 15.69 -37.38 -20.46
N ALA A 369 15.68 -36.17 -19.93
CA ALA A 369 15.15 -34.99 -20.61
C ALA A 369 16.05 -34.49 -21.76
N SER A 370 17.33 -34.89 -21.80
CA SER A 370 18.26 -34.48 -22.86
C SER A 370 18.10 -35.31 -24.14
N THR A 371 17.64 -36.55 -23.99
CA THR A 371 17.38 -37.49 -25.10
C THR A 371 15.89 -37.77 -25.28
N PHE A 372 15.03 -37.08 -24.53
CA PHE A 372 13.57 -37.28 -24.51
C PHE A 372 13.18 -38.75 -24.34
N THR A 373 13.92 -39.47 -23.48
CA THR A 373 13.74 -40.91 -23.27
C THR A 373 12.67 -41.17 -22.21
N TRP A 374 11.61 -41.86 -22.61
CA TRP A 374 10.51 -42.30 -21.76
C TRP A 374 10.58 -43.80 -21.52
N ILE A 375 10.29 -44.21 -20.28
CA ILE A 375 10.11 -45.60 -19.88
C ILE A 375 8.64 -45.87 -19.69
N ALA A 376 8.13 -46.90 -20.37
CA ALA A 376 6.80 -47.43 -20.18
C ALA A 376 6.85 -48.64 -19.24
N GLN A 377 5.94 -48.66 -18.26
CA GLN A 377 5.63 -49.84 -17.46
C GLN A 377 4.12 -49.92 -17.25
N GLY A 378 3.52 -51.10 -17.23
CA GLY A 378 2.08 -51.19 -17.02
C GLY A 378 1.58 -52.58 -16.74
N THR A 379 0.37 -52.62 -16.19
CA THR A 379 -0.38 -53.86 -15.97
C THR A 379 -1.80 -53.64 -16.43
N VAL A 380 -2.27 -54.45 -17.38
CA VAL A 380 -3.64 -54.40 -17.90
C VAL A 380 -4.24 -55.80 -17.89
N ALA A 381 -5.34 -55.96 -17.15
CA ALA A 381 -6.08 -57.21 -17.03
C ALA A 381 -7.25 -57.22 -18.01
N ARG A 382 -7.51 -58.41 -18.56
CA ARG A 382 -8.69 -58.72 -19.38
C ARG A 382 -9.77 -59.38 -18.52
N ASP A 383 -11.03 -59.05 -18.75
CA ASP A 383 -12.17 -59.49 -17.91
C ASP A 383 -13.09 -60.56 -18.52
N ASP A 384 -12.71 -61.22 -19.62
CA ASP A 384 -13.54 -62.27 -20.20
C ASP A 384 -13.73 -63.48 -19.26
N THR A 385 -14.86 -64.17 -19.42
CA THR A 385 -15.32 -65.23 -18.52
C THR A 385 -14.59 -66.57 -18.67
N THR A 386 -13.61 -66.68 -19.57
CA THR A 386 -13.05 -67.99 -19.98
C THR A 386 -11.56 -68.12 -19.74
N SER A 387 -10.80 -67.02 -19.70
CA SER A 387 -9.40 -66.99 -19.27
C SER A 387 -8.96 -65.56 -18.93
N GLY A 388 -8.86 -65.21 -17.64
CA GLY A 388 -8.33 -63.90 -17.23
C GLY A 388 -6.84 -63.80 -17.53
N ALA A 389 -6.46 -62.90 -18.43
CA ALA A 389 -5.06 -62.62 -18.77
C ALA A 389 -4.62 -61.28 -18.17
N VAL A 390 -3.52 -61.28 -17.43
CA VAL A 390 -2.86 -60.06 -16.95
C VAL A 390 -1.65 -59.79 -17.84
N ASN A 391 -1.69 -58.68 -18.58
CA ASN A 391 -0.61 -58.23 -19.44
C ASN A 391 0.34 -57.36 -18.62
N SER A 392 1.60 -57.76 -18.54
CA SER A 392 2.69 -56.94 -18.00
C SER A 392 3.45 -56.31 -19.17
N ILE A 393 3.57 -54.99 -19.14
CA ILE A 393 4.13 -54.18 -20.22
C ILE A 393 5.39 -53.50 -19.69
N ALA A 394 6.48 -53.55 -20.46
CA ALA A 394 7.69 -52.80 -20.16
C ALA A 394 8.40 -52.39 -21.46
N GLY A 395 8.92 -51.16 -21.52
CA GLY A 395 9.69 -50.70 -22.66
C GLY A 395 10.25 -49.30 -22.51
N SER A 396 10.95 -48.84 -23.53
CA SER A 396 11.46 -47.48 -23.65
C SER A 396 11.28 -46.91 -25.05
N LYS A 397 11.28 -45.58 -25.13
CA LYS A 397 11.23 -44.80 -26.37
C LYS A 397 11.92 -43.46 -26.17
N SER A 398 12.91 -43.15 -27.00
CA SER A 398 13.47 -41.80 -27.15
C SER A 398 12.77 -41.10 -28.30
N LEU A 399 12.28 -39.87 -28.06
CA LEU A 399 11.67 -39.02 -29.09
C LEU A 399 12.68 -38.10 -29.76
N SER A 400 12.31 -37.52 -30.90
CA SER A 400 13.16 -36.58 -31.62
C SER A 400 13.14 -35.17 -31.00
N ASP A 401 12.07 -34.82 -30.29
CA ASP A 401 11.92 -33.62 -29.47
C ASP A 401 11.04 -33.89 -28.22
N VAL A 402 10.71 -32.85 -27.46
CA VAL A 402 9.83 -32.91 -26.28
C VAL A 402 8.48 -33.56 -26.65
N LEU A 403 8.03 -34.51 -25.82
CA LEU A 403 6.70 -35.13 -25.93
C LEU A 403 5.61 -34.06 -25.87
N THR A 404 4.76 -33.99 -26.90
CA THR A 404 3.62 -33.06 -26.96
C THR A 404 2.28 -33.78 -27.10
N GLN A 405 2.31 -35.08 -27.45
CA GLN A 405 1.09 -35.84 -27.74
C GLN A 405 1.26 -37.35 -27.50
N ILE A 406 0.16 -38.00 -27.12
CA ILE A 406 0.06 -39.46 -26.96
C ILE A 406 -1.17 -39.92 -27.75
N ARG A 407 -1.01 -41.00 -28.52
CA ARG A 407 -2.10 -41.66 -29.23
C ARG A 407 -2.32 -43.05 -28.67
N ILE A 408 -3.57 -43.37 -28.37
CA ILE A 408 -4.02 -44.72 -28.12
C ILE A 408 -4.77 -45.18 -29.37
N THR A 409 -4.36 -46.29 -29.97
CA THR A 409 -4.90 -46.79 -31.24
C THR A 409 -4.86 -48.32 -31.27
N ARG A 410 -5.24 -48.91 -32.40
CA ARG A 410 -5.11 -50.34 -32.70
C ARG A 410 -4.04 -50.61 -33.74
N ASN A 411 -3.47 -51.81 -33.76
CA ASN A 411 -2.46 -52.21 -34.75
C ASN A 411 -3.03 -52.78 -36.07
N GLY A 412 -4.36 -52.73 -36.24
CA GLY A 412 -5.05 -53.15 -37.47
C GLY A 412 -6.28 -52.29 -37.79
N THR A 413 -7.40 -52.94 -38.09
CA THR A 413 -8.64 -52.33 -38.59
C THR A 413 -9.79 -52.24 -37.57
N ASP A 414 -9.59 -52.63 -36.31
CA ASP A 414 -10.64 -52.77 -35.26
C ASP A 414 -11.07 -51.50 -34.57
N THR A 415 -12.35 -51.22 -34.46
CA THR A 415 -12.86 -50.04 -33.71
C THR A 415 -12.93 -50.27 -32.22
N PHE A 416 -12.60 -49.23 -31.44
CA PHE A 416 -13.00 -49.14 -30.04
C PHE A 416 -14.53 -49.16 -29.97
N ASP A 417 -15.06 -50.10 -29.20
CA ASP A 417 -16.52 -50.33 -29.08
C ASP A 417 -17.00 -50.39 -27.62
N GLY A 418 -16.09 -50.16 -26.66
CA GLY A 418 -16.37 -50.17 -25.22
C GLY A 418 -15.33 -49.42 -24.41
N GLY A 419 -15.75 -48.98 -23.21
CA GLY A 419 -14.88 -48.49 -22.15
C GLY A 419 -14.57 -46.99 -22.14
N ASN A 420 -13.61 -46.64 -21.28
CA ASN A 420 -13.12 -45.28 -21.07
C ASN A 420 -11.59 -45.26 -21.02
N ILE A 421 -11.01 -44.22 -21.61
CA ILE A 421 -9.56 -43.96 -21.55
C ILE A 421 -9.33 -42.56 -21.00
N ASN A 422 -8.36 -42.41 -20.10
CA ASN A 422 -7.92 -41.11 -19.64
C ASN A 422 -6.40 -41.09 -19.38
N ILE A 423 -5.83 -39.90 -19.26
CA ILE A 423 -4.46 -39.71 -18.81
C ILE A 423 -4.39 -38.76 -17.60
N LEU A 424 -3.49 -39.07 -16.67
CA LEU A 424 -2.99 -38.16 -15.64
C LEU A 424 -1.59 -37.70 -16.06
N VAL A 425 -1.32 -36.40 -16.03
CA VAL A 425 -0.02 -35.81 -16.39
C VAL A 425 0.53 -35.12 -15.15
N GLU A 426 1.73 -35.51 -14.73
CA GLU A 426 2.44 -35.04 -13.53
C GLU A 426 3.79 -34.41 -13.89
#